data_AF-A0A0F8CLX9-F1
#
_entry.id   AF-A0A0F8CLX9-F1
#
_cell.length_a   1.000
_cell.length_b   1.000
_cell.length_c   1.000
_cell.angle_alpha   90.00
_cell.angle_beta   90.00
_cell.angle_gamma   90.00
#
_symmetry.space_group_name_H-M   'P 1'
#
loop_
_entity.id
_entity.type
_entity.pdbx_description
1 polymer ?
#
loop_
_entity_poly.entity_id
_entity_poly.type
_entity_poly.pdbx_seq_one_letter_code
_entity_poly.pdbx_strand_id
1 'polypeptide(L)'
;MKERFTISMDNDLASWLDRLCNEKIFNSRSHGIEFCVMQIKKMDIEKVVLLHWGKEEVEPVFLSKKNVQILSRISEKLNLNLEDTLGVLIYKELENMSKNIVESEKEKGTKEENLRKVFFE
;
A
#
# COMPACT_ATOMS: atom_id res chain seq x y z
N MET A 1 -13.75 -21.65 26.04
CA MET A 1 -14.94 -21.63 25.15
C MET A 1 -14.59 -20.74 23.96
N LYS A 2 -14.74 -21.18 22.70
CA LYS A 2 -14.47 -20.33 21.53
C LYS A 2 -15.71 -19.46 21.26
N GLU A 3 -15.52 -18.16 21.09
CA GLU A 3 -16.59 -17.23 20.72
C GLU A 3 -17.06 -17.51 19.28
N ARG A 4 -18.35 -17.31 19.03
CA ARG A 4 -18.94 -17.47 17.69
C ARG A 4 -19.51 -16.14 17.22
N PHE A 5 -19.20 -15.80 15.99
CA PHE A 5 -19.71 -14.62 15.31
C PHE A 5 -20.06 -14.99 13.86
N THR A 6 -20.83 -14.12 13.21
CA THR A 6 -21.21 -14.26 11.81
C THR A 6 -20.59 -13.13 11.01
N ILE A 7 -20.09 -13.44 9.82
CA ILE A 7 -19.56 -12.46 8.88
C ILE A 7 -20.30 -12.59 7.56
N SER A 8 -20.56 -11.45 6.92
CA SER A 8 -21.00 -11.37 5.54
C SER A 8 -19.78 -11.19 4.65
N MET A 9 -19.74 -11.88 3.52
CA MET A 9 -18.69 -11.76 2.52
C MET A 9 -19.28 -12.00 1.14
N ASP A 10 -18.55 -11.58 0.11
CA ASP A 10 -18.94 -11.81 -1.27
C ASP A 10 -19.01 -13.31 -1.62
N ASN A 11 -19.91 -13.65 -2.54
CA ASN A 11 -20.17 -15.03 -2.94
C ASN A 11 -18.95 -15.69 -3.59
N ASP A 12 -18.13 -14.95 -4.34
CA ASP A 12 -16.94 -15.48 -4.97
C ASP A 12 -15.89 -15.83 -3.91
N LEU A 13 -15.75 -14.98 -2.89
CA LEU A 13 -14.85 -15.23 -1.77
C LEU A 13 -15.29 -16.45 -0.94
N ALA A 14 -16.60 -16.57 -0.67
CA ALA A 14 -17.15 -17.73 0.02
C ALA A 14 -16.92 -19.02 -0.77
N SER A 15 -17.18 -18.99 -2.09
CA SER A 15 -16.99 -20.13 -2.99
C SER A 15 -15.52 -20.52 -3.11
N TRP A 16 -14.61 -19.54 -3.15
CA TRP A 16 -13.18 -19.78 -3.10
C TRP A 16 -12.76 -20.52 -1.81
N LEU A 17 -13.27 -20.08 -0.66
CA LEU A 17 -12.96 -20.72 0.62
C LEU A 17 -13.51 -22.16 0.71
N ASP A 18 -14.70 -22.40 0.14
CA ASP A 18 -15.28 -23.74 0.02
C ASP A 18 -14.41 -24.68 -0.82
N ARG A 19 -13.91 -24.19 -1.95
CA ARG A 19 -13.00 -24.96 -2.80
C ARG A 19 -11.76 -25.41 -2.03
N LEU A 20 -11.16 -24.53 -1.22
CA LEU A 20 -10.00 -24.88 -0.38
C LEU A 20 -10.34 -25.94 0.69
N CYS A 21 -11.57 -25.93 1.20
CA CYS A 21 -12.04 -26.97 2.11
C CYS A 21 -12.19 -28.31 1.39
N ASN A 22 -12.75 -28.30 0.17
CA ASN A 22 -12.94 -29.50 -0.66
C ASN A 22 -11.60 -30.12 -1.09
N GLU A 23 -10.60 -29.27 -1.36
CA GLU A 23 -9.21 -29.68 -1.64
C GLU A 23 -8.44 -30.14 -0.39
N LYS A 24 -9.09 -30.18 0.78
CA LYS A 24 -8.52 -30.57 2.08
C LYS A 24 -7.34 -29.69 2.52
N ILE A 25 -7.23 -28.47 2.00
CA ILE A 25 -6.27 -27.47 2.49
C ILE A 25 -6.72 -26.97 3.87
N PHE A 26 -8.03 -26.76 4.06
CA PHE A 26 -8.62 -26.41 5.35
C PHE A 26 -9.66 -27.45 5.80
N ASN A 27 -9.64 -27.79 7.09
CA ASN A 27 -10.63 -28.69 7.69
C ASN A 27 -12.06 -28.12 7.70
N SER A 28 -12.21 -26.80 7.66
CA SER A 28 -13.50 -26.08 7.60
C SER A 28 -13.29 -24.62 7.23
N ARG A 29 -14.37 -23.90 6.85
CA ARG A 29 -14.32 -22.44 6.65
C ARG A 29 -13.77 -21.71 7.86
N SER A 30 -14.20 -22.08 9.08
CA SER A 30 -13.71 -21.46 10.31
C SER A 30 -12.21 -21.68 10.52
N HIS A 31 -11.68 -22.86 10.18
CA HIS A 31 -10.25 -23.14 10.24
C HIS A 31 -9.47 -22.28 9.24
N GLY A 32 -9.96 -22.12 8.01
CA GLY A 32 -9.34 -21.26 7.00
C GLY A 32 -9.33 -19.78 7.41
N ILE A 33 -10.45 -19.29 7.95
CA ILE A 33 -10.53 -17.92 8.48
C ILE A 33 -9.59 -17.72 9.67
N GLU A 34 -9.57 -18.67 10.62
CA GLU A 34 -8.65 -18.65 11.77
C GLU A 34 -7.18 -18.61 11.31
N PHE A 35 -6.82 -19.40 10.30
CA PHE A 35 -5.50 -19.38 9.68
C PHE A 35 -5.15 -18.01 9.09
N CYS A 36 -6.04 -17.42 8.28
CA CYS A 36 -5.82 -16.12 7.65
C CYS A 36 -5.64 -15.01 8.69
N VAL A 37 -6.51 -14.97 9.71
CA VAL A 37 -6.40 -14.01 10.83
C VAL A 37 -5.08 -14.18 11.56
N MET A 38 -4.63 -15.42 11.77
CA MET A 38 -3.32 -15.68 12.38
C MET A 38 -2.16 -15.19 11.51
N GLN A 39 -2.23 -15.30 10.17
CA GLN A 39 -1.18 -14.76 9.30
C GLN A 39 -1.16 -13.23 9.35
N ILE A 40 -2.33 -12.58 9.30
CA ILE A 40 -2.44 -11.11 9.41
C ILE A 40 -1.86 -10.64 10.75
N LYS A 41 -2.16 -11.35 11.85
CA LYS A 41 -1.60 -11.03 13.17
C LYS A 41 -0.07 -11.05 13.20
N LYS A 42 0.58 -11.88 12.37
CA LYS A 42 2.04 -11.94 12.28
C LYS A 42 2.66 -10.78 11.49
N MET A 43 1.87 -10.07 10.69
CA MET A 43 2.35 -8.99 9.82
C MET A 43 2.64 -7.68 10.57
N ASP A 44 2.58 -7.66 11.91
CA ASP A 44 2.81 -6.48 12.77
C ASP A 44 2.03 -5.24 12.31
N ILE A 45 0.82 -5.47 11.79
CA ILE A 45 -0.09 -4.42 11.35
C ILE A 45 -0.68 -3.77 12.59
N GLU A 46 -0.34 -2.51 12.82
CA GLU A 46 -0.86 -1.70 13.93
C GLU A 46 -2.13 -0.95 13.50
N LYS A 47 -2.17 -0.47 12.25
CA LYS A 47 -3.27 0.35 11.75
C LYS A 47 -3.50 0.12 10.26
N VAL A 48 -4.75 0.16 9.85
CA VAL A 48 -5.16 0.21 8.44
C VAL A 48 -5.72 1.59 8.15
N VAL A 49 -5.29 2.19 7.04
CA VAL A 49 -5.74 3.50 6.55
C VAL A 49 -6.33 3.31 5.15
N LEU A 50 -7.40 4.01 4.81
CA LEU A 50 -7.99 3.95 3.48
C LEU A 50 -7.44 5.08 2.61
N LEU A 51 -6.65 4.72 1.61
CA LEU A 51 -6.13 5.69 0.65
C LEU A 51 -7.12 5.83 -0.51
N HIS A 52 -7.55 7.06 -0.77
CA HIS A 52 -8.51 7.38 -1.83
C HIS A 52 -7.76 7.98 -3.02
N TRP A 53 -7.61 7.23 -4.11
CA TRP A 53 -7.02 7.68 -5.36
C TRP A 53 -8.04 8.42 -6.25
N GLY A 54 -9.31 8.10 -6.06
CA GLY A 54 -10.45 8.67 -6.75
C GLY A 54 -11.74 8.36 -5.99
N LYS A 55 -12.90 8.75 -6.56
CA LYS A 55 -14.21 8.59 -5.88
C LYS A 55 -14.57 7.13 -5.59
N GLU A 56 -14.14 6.20 -6.45
CA GLU A 56 -14.42 4.77 -6.32
C GLU A 56 -13.13 3.93 -6.18
N GLU A 57 -11.97 4.58 -6.21
CA GLU A 57 -10.67 3.92 -6.12
C GLU A 57 -10.14 4.07 -4.69
N VAL A 58 -10.45 3.08 -3.86
CA VAL A 58 -10.03 3.03 -2.45
C VAL A 58 -9.13 1.83 -2.24
N GLU A 59 -7.95 2.08 -1.68
CA GLU A 59 -6.96 1.05 -1.40
C GLU A 59 -6.62 1.01 0.11
N PRO A 60 -6.70 -0.16 0.77
CA PRO A 60 -6.30 -0.29 2.15
C PRO A 60 -4.77 -0.33 2.27
N VAL A 61 -4.22 0.59 3.06
CA VAL A 61 -2.79 0.64 3.38
C VAL A 61 -2.56 0.13 4.79
N PHE A 62 -1.78 -0.94 4.91
CA PHE A 62 -1.44 -1.57 6.18
C PHE A 62 -0.16 -0.94 6.75
N LEU A 63 -0.27 -0.34 7.92
CA LEU A 63 0.82 0.37 8.58
C LEU A 63 1.33 -0.42 9.79
N SER A 64 2.64 -0.61 9.83
CA SER A 64 3.33 -1.10 11.02
C SER A 64 3.38 -0.04 12.11
N LYS A 65 3.66 -0.45 13.34
CA LYS A 65 3.80 0.46 14.49
C LYS A 65 4.77 1.62 14.23
N LYS A 66 5.92 1.32 13.60
CA LYS A 66 6.92 2.35 13.24
C LYS A 66 6.34 3.36 12.26
N ASN A 67 5.62 2.90 11.24
CA ASN A 67 5.03 3.77 10.22
C ASN A 67 3.94 4.66 10.82
N VAL A 68 3.10 4.11 11.70
CA VAL A 68 2.07 4.89 12.42
C VAL A 68 2.71 5.99 13.27
N GLN A 69 3.81 5.70 13.98
CA GLN A 69 4.51 6.72 14.78
C GLN A 69 5.09 7.85 13.93
N ILE A 70 5.71 7.52 12.79
CA ILE A 70 6.24 8.53 11.87
C ILE A 70 5.10 9.38 11.31
N LEU A 71 4.04 8.72 10.82
CA LEU A 71 2.90 9.39 10.21
C LEU A 71 2.17 10.30 11.20
N SER A 72 2.02 9.86 12.46
CA SER A 72 1.39 10.67 13.52
C SER A 72 2.18 11.94 13.82
N ARG A 73 3.52 11.86 13.91
CA ARG A 73 4.37 13.04 14.11
C ARG A 73 4.27 14.06 12.97
N ILE A 74 4.10 13.57 11.74
CA ILE A 74 3.95 14.44 10.56
C ILE A 74 2.54 15.03 10.52
N SER A 75 1.52 14.21 10.81
CA SER A 75 0.11 14.60 10.90
C SER A 75 -0.09 15.73 11.91
N GLU A 76 0.52 15.64 13.10
CA GLU A 76 0.52 16.71 14.11
C GLU A 76 1.15 18.01 13.59
N LYS A 77 2.26 17.92 12.85
CA LYS A 77 2.92 19.11 12.28
C LYS A 77 2.13 19.77 11.17
N LEU A 78 1.40 18.98 10.37
CA LEU A 78 0.61 19.46 9.25
C LEU A 78 -0.84 19.79 9.63
N ASN A 79 -1.27 19.43 10.84
CA ASN A 79 -2.65 19.54 11.31
C ASN A 79 -3.65 18.83 10.37
N LEU A 80 -3.27 17.64 9.89
CA LEU A 80 -4.08 16.80 9.00
C LEU A 80 -4.38 15.47 9.68
N ASN A 81 -5.43 14.77 9.27
CA ASN A 81 -5.64 13.38 9.70
C ASN A 81 -4.59 12.45 9.06
N LEU A 82 -4.51 11.20 9.51
CA LEU A 82 -3.51 10.25 9.02
C LEU A 82 -3.68 9.88 7.53
N GLU A 83 -4.92 9.81 7.05
CA GLU A 83 -5.21 9.46 5.65
C GLU A 83 -4.74 10.57 4.71
N ASP A 84 -5.13 11.81 5.02
CA ASP A 84 -4.71 13.00 4.30
C ASP A 84 -3.19 13.19 4.36
N THR A 85 -2.59 12.95 5.53
CA THR A 85 -1.13 13.03 5.70
C THR A 85 -0.41 12.03 4.81
N LEU A 86 -0.90 10.79 4.74
CA LEU A 86 -0.34 9.75 3.87
C LEU A 86 -0.47 10.15 2.40
N GLY A 87 -1.66 10.61 1.99
CA GLY A 87 -1.90 11.09 0.64
C GLY A 87 -0.93 12.21 0.27
N VAL A 88 -0.79 13.24 1.10
CA VAL A 88 0.13 14.36 0.87
C VAL A 88 1.58 13.89 0.74
N LEU A 89 2.03 12.95 1.58
CA LEU A 89 3.40 12.42 1.50
C LEU A 89 3.64 11.69 0.18
N ILE A 90 2.68 10.86 -0.25
CA ILE A 90 2.76 10.13 -1.52
C ILE A 90 2.79 11.12 -2.69
N TYR A 91 1.89 12.09 -2.74
CA TYR A 91 1.87 13.09 -3.81
C TYR A 91 3.16 13.91 -3.89
N LYS A 92 3.70 14.33 -2.73
CA LYS A 92 4.99 15.04 -2.70
C LYS A 92 6.13 14.19 -3.26
N GLU A 93 6.17 12.90 -2.92
CA GLU A 93 7.21 12.02 -3.42
C GLU A 93 7.06 11.74 -4.92
N LEU A 94 5.84 11.54 -5.41
CA LEU A 94 5.55 11.42 -6.83
C LEU A 94 5.98 12.66 -7.61
N GLU A 95 5.70 13.85 -7.08
CA GLU A 95 6.12 15.12 -7.68
C GLU A 95 7.65 15.27 -7.70
N ASN A 96 8.32 14.90 -6.61
CA ASN A 96 9.79 14.90 -6.54
C ASN A 96 10.42 13.93 -7.55
N MET A 97 9.90 12.71 -7.65
CA MET A 97 10.36 11.73 -8.65
C MET A 97 10.16 12.24 -10.08
N SER A 98 9.02 12.86 -10.37
CA SER A 98 8.74 13.46 -11.68
C SER A 98 9.78 14.53 -12.05
N LYS A 99 10.13 15.42 -11.11
CA LYS A 99 11.15 16.46 -11.32
C LYS A 99 12.55 15.86 -11.54
N ASN A 100 12.93 14.87 -10.73
CA ASN A 100 14.24 14.24 -10.83
C ASN A 100 14.43 13.47 -12.16
N ILE A 101 13.37 12.87 -12.71
CA ILE A 101 13.42 12.22 -14.03
C ILE A 101 13.70 13.26 -15.12
N VAL A 102 12.98 14.39 -15.12
CA VAL A 102 13.16 15.47 -16.11
C VAL A 102 14.57 16.09 -16.03
N GLU A 103 15.14 16.23 -14.83
CA GLU A 103 16.52 16.71 -14.65
C GLU A 103 17.55 15.71 -15.19
N SER A 104 17.36 14.40 -14.96
CA SER A 104 18.25 13.37 -15.48
C SER A 104 18.24 13.25 -17.02
N GLU A 105 17.11 13.57 -17.67
CA GLU A 105 16.99 13.62 -19.13
C GLU A 105 17.68 14.86 -19.72
N LYS A 106 17.57 16.01 -19.05
CA LYS A 106 18.31 17.24 -19.43
C LYS A 106 19.82 17.04 -19.32
N GLU A 107 20.30 16.37 -18.29
CA GLU A 107 21.73 16.05 -18.15
C GLU A 107 22.24 15.10 -19.25
N LYS A 108 21.43 14.14 -19.70
CA LYS A 108 21.78 13.25 -20.82
C LYS A 108 21.82 14.00 -22.15
N GLY A 109 20.83 14.86 -22.43
CA GLY A 109 20.81 15.72 -23.62
C GLY A 109 22.01 16.67 -23.69
N THR A 110 22.40 17.26 -22.55
CA THR A 110 23.54 18.18 -22.48
C THR A 110 24.89 17.46 -22.67
N LYS A 111 25.00 16.20 -22.25
CA LYS A 111 26.20 15.36 -22.50
C LYS A 111 26.31 14.92 -23.97
N GLU A 112 25.20 14.57 -24.61
CA GLU A 112 25.19 14.23 -26.05
C GLU A 112 25.46 15.45 -26.94
N GLU A 113 24.95 16.62 -26.59
CA GLU A 113 25.24 17.87 -27.32
C GLU A 113 26.71 18.32 -27.16
N ASN A 114 27.28 18.17 -25.96
CA ASN A 114 28.70 18.48 -25.74
C ASN A 114 29.64 17.48 -26.44
N LEU A 115 29.27 16.19 -26.51
CA LEU A 115 30.04 15.21 -27.30
C LEU A 115 30.01 15.54 -28.79
N ARG A 116 28.88 16.02 -29.34
CA ARG A 116 28.77 16.41 -30.76
C ARG A 116 29.57 17.68 -31.10
N LYS A 117 29.79 18.59 -30.15
CA LYS A 117 30.62 19.79 -30.38
C LYS A 117 32.12 19.49 -30.42
N VAL A 118 32.60 18.46 -29.72
CA VAL A 118 34.05 18.13 -29.68
C VAL A 118 34.56 17.47 -30.96
N PHE A 119 33.68 16.90 -31.81
CA PHE A 119 34.08 16.26 -33.07
C PHE A 119 34.11 17.19 -34.29
N PHE A 120 33.73 18.47 -34.15
CA PHE A 120 33.63 19.43 -35.27
C PHE A 120 34.40 20.75 -35.07
N GLU A 121 35.48 20.74 -34.28
CA GLU A 121 36.50 21.81 -34.29
C GLU A 121 37.81 21.33 -34.92
#